data_AF-A0A259TVI3-F1
#
_entry.id   AF-A0A259TVI3-F1
#
_cell.length_a   1.000
_cell.length_b   1.000
_cell.length_c   1.000
_cell.angle_alpha   90.00
_cell.angle_beta   90.00
_cell.angle_gamma   90.00
#
_symmetry.space_group_name_H-M   'P 1'
#
loop_
_entity.id
_entity.type
_entity.pdbx_description
1 polymer ?
#
loop_
_entity_poly.entity_id
_entity_poly.type
_entity_poly.pdbx_seq_one_letter_code
_entity_poly.pdbx_strand_id
1 'polypeptide(L)'
;MFVPEYNKPDSPGIHMGFDNTVAIYQVVAPEDTFEAAATEAVDFLREAEQRFPGWPRVFYLDVAGHDGDAGGFDPDFYEFQQEFFFSVLAPFISAAEMPLTGGLVNPEPQRNDVPDALRFGEDVRPHAGQVVPDHGGTPTGDGA
;
A
#
# COMPACT_ATOMS: atom_id res chain seq x y z
N MET A 1 5.30 -4.63 -27.03
CA MET A 1 5.62 -4.18 -25.66
C MET A 1 6.22 -5.39 -24.95
N PHE A 2 7.48 -5.29 -24.49
CA PHE A 2 8.11 -6.36 -23.71
C PHE A 2 7.66 -6.16 -22.26
N VAL A 3 6.85 -7.07 -21.75
CA VAL A 3 6.62 -7.19 -20.31
C VAL A 3 7.66 -8.22 -19.88
N PRO A 4 8.70 -7.83 -19.12
CA PRO A 4 9.66 -8.80 -18.63
C PRO A 4 8.90 -9.85 -17.82
N GLU A 5 9.19 -11.12 -18.07
CA GLU A 5 8.61 -12.24 -17.33
C GLU A 5 9.29 -12.27 -15.95
N TYR A 6 8.92 -11.31 -15.09
CA TYR A 6 9.42 -11.25 -13.73
C TYR A 6 8.68 -12.33 -12.94
N ASN A 7 9.37 -13.44 -12.66
CA ASN A 7 8.79 -14.54 -11.91
C ASN A 7 8.57 -14.13 -10.46
N LYS A 8 7.31 -14.04 -10.06
CA LYS A 8 6.91 -13.89 -8.66
C LYS A 8 7.58 -14.98 -7.80
N PRO A 9 8.24 -14.62 -6.68
CA PRO A 9 8.87 -15.60 -5.80
C PRO A 9 7.86 -16.57 -5.16
N ASP A 10 8.32 -17.77 -4.79
CA ASP A 10 7.47 -18.81 -4.15
C ASP A 10 7.08 -18.48 -2.70
N SER A 11 7.73 -17.50 -2.06
CA SER A 11 7.51 -17.14 -0.65
C SER A 11 7.66 -15.63 -0.42
N PRO A 12 6.93 -15.03 0.53
CA PRO A 12 7.02 -13.59 0.82
C PRO A 12 8.42 -13.18 1.30
N GLY A 13 8.75 -11.89 1.14
CA GLY A 13 10.01 -11.27 1.50
C GLY A 13 10.78 -10.69 0.31
N ILE A 14 12.08 -10.49 0.50
CA ILE A 14 12.98 -9.84 -0.47
C ILE A 14 13.90 -10.88 -1.13
N HIS A 15 13.80 -10.99 -2.44
CA HIS A 15 14.50 -11.98 -3.25
C HIS A 15 15.36 -11.30 -4.32
N MET A 16 16.61 -11.72 -4.41
CA MET A 16 17.53 -11.24 -5.44
C MET A 16 17.29 -11.98 -6.76
N GLY A 17 17.03 -11.25 -7.83
CA GLY A 17 16.95 -11.78 -9.20
C GLY A 17 18.34 -12.01 -9.81
N PHE A 18 18.42 -12.90 -10.82
CA PHE A 18 19.67 -13.19 -11.54
C PHE A 18 20.11 -12.06 -12.50
N ASP A 19 19.21 -11.11 -12.77
CA ASP A 19 19.35 -10.00 -13.72
C ASP A 19 19.65 -8.66 -13.03
N ASN A 20 20.14 -8.70 -11.80
CA ASN A 20 20.34 -7.54 -10.92
C ASN A 20 19.05 -6.77 -10.59
N THR A 21 17.92 -7.47 -10.53
CA THR A 21 16.66 -6.95 -9.97
C THR A 21 16.44 -7.48 -8.56
N VAL A 22 15.57 -6.81 -7.82
CA VAL A 22 15.10 -7.28 -6.50
C VAL A 22 13.59 -7.45 -6.58
N ALA A 23 13.11 -8.65 -6.31
CA ALA A 23 11.70 -8.91 -6.10
C ALA A 23 11.35 -8.67 -4.64
N ILE A 24 10.34 -7.84 -4.39
CA ILE A 24 9.73 -7.64 -3.07
C ILE A 24 8.35 -8.28 -3.16
N TYR A 25 8.12 -9.34 -2.38
CA TYR A 25 6.85 -10.04 -2.37
C TYR A 25 6.18 -9.92 -1.01
N GLN A 26 5.06 -9.20 -0.97
CA GLN A 26 4.21 -9.06 0.20
C GLN A 26 2.96 -9.94 0.08
N VAL A 27 2.60 -10.59 1.19
CA VAL A 27 1.32 -11.29 1.35
C VAL A 27 0.62 -10.66 2.53
N VAL A 28 -0.53 -10.04 2.28
CA VAL A 28 -1.44 -9.58 3.33
C VAL A 28 -2.31 -10.75 3.77
N ALA A 29 -2.24 -11.08 5.06
CA ALA A 29 -3.06 -12.10 5.69
C ALA A 29 -4.39 -11.52 6.21
N PRO A 30 -5.44 -12.34 6.44
CA PRO A 30 -6.75 -11.85 6.88
C PRO A 30 -6.76 -11.07 8.21
N GLU A 31 -5.77 -11.31 9.07
CA GLU A 31 -5.58 -10.61 10.34
C GLU A 31 -4.83 -9.28 10.22
N ASP A 32 -4.27 -8.97 9.04
CA ASP A 32 -3.49 -7.76 8.85
C ASP A 32 -4.39 -6.52 8.78
N THR A 33 -3.86 -5.44 9.32
CA THR A 33 -4.47 -4.11 9.20
C THR A 33 -3.79 -3.36 8.06
N PHE A 34 -4.48 -2.34 7.53
CA PHE A 34 -3.90 -1.43 6.55
C PHE A 34 -2.54 -0.88 7.03
N GLU A 35 -2.45 -0.39 8.27
CA GLU A 35 -1.24 0.24 8.79
C GLU A 35 -0.09 -0.77 8.93
N ALA A 36 -0.38 -2.01 9.32
CA ALA A 36 0.62 -3.07 9.40
C ALA A 36 1.19 -3.39 8.01
N ALA A 37 0.31 -3.63 7.02
CA ALA A 37 0.70 -3.90 5.64
C ALA A 37 1.47 -2.72 5.01
N ALA A 38 1.02 -1.49 5.24
CA ALA A 38 1.65 -0.28 4.72
C ALA A 38 3.05 -0.07 5.31
N THR A 39 3.20 -0.33 6.61
CA THR A 39 4.50 -0.25 7.29
C THR A 39 5.46 -1.30 6.74
N GLU A 40 5.01 -2.55 6.61
CA GLU A 40 5.82 -3.64 6.07
C GLU A 40 6.29 -3.35 4.63
N ALA A 41 5.40 -2.83 3.77
CA ALA A 41 5.76 -2.49 2.40
C ALA A 41 6.89 -1.44 2.34
N VAL A 42 6.84 -0.42 3.18
CA VAL A 42 7.89 0.61 3.29
C VAL A 42 9.18 0.02 3.88
N ASP A 43 9.06 -0.85 4.89
CA ASP A 43 10.22 -1.53 5.48
C ASP A 43 10.91 -2.43 4.44
N PHE A 44 10.17 -3.14 3.59
CA PHE A 44 10.75 -3.91 2.50
C PHE A 44 11.46 -3.05 1.47
N LEU A 45 10.90 -1.90 1.08
CA LEU A 45 11.57 -0.97 0.16
C LEU A 45 12.90 -0.49 0.75
N ARG A 46 12.88 -0.14 2.04
CA ARG A 46 14.04 0.34 2.76
C ARG A 46 15.10 -0.75 2.89
N GLU A 47 14.72 -1.98 3.23
CA GLU A 47 15.63 -3.10 3.33
C GLU A 47 16.21 -3.48 1.96
N ALA A 48 15.40 -3.47 0.91
CA ALA A 48 15.84 -3.73 -0.46
C ALA A 48 16.90 -2.71 -0.91
N GLU A 49 16.68 -1.42 -0.69
CA GLU A 49 17.67 -0.38 -1.03
C GLU A 49 18.96 -0.51 -0.21
N GLN A 50 18.87 -0.89 1.07
CA GLN A 50 20.06 -1.10 1.90
C GLN A 50 20.90 -2.30 1.45
N ARG A 51 20.23 -3.41 1.09
CA ARG A 51 20.89 -4.65 0.67
C ARG A 51 21.38 -4.60 -0.77
N PHE A 52 20.66 -3.89 -1.65
CA PHE A 52 20.89 -3.83 -3.08
C PHE A 52 20.73 -2.40 -3.61
N PRO A 53 21.68 -1.49 -3.30
CA PRO A 53 21.52 -0.06 -3.58
C PRO A 53 21.28 0.23 -5.06
N GLY A 54 20.16 0.90 -5.34
CA GLY A 54 19.76 1.33 -6.68
C GLY A 54 19.35 0.22 -7.65
N TRP A 55 19.26 -1.04 -7.22
CA TRP A 55 18.80 -2.12 -8.07
C TRP A 55 17.29 -1.94 -8.38
N PRO A 56 16.83 -2.22 -9.62
CA PRO A 56 15.42 -2.17 -9.95
C PRO A 56 14.59 -3.06 -9.03
N ARG A 57 13.52 -2.50 -8.44
CA ARG A 57 12.62 -3.21 -7.51
C ARG A 57 11.33 -3.58 -8.22
N VAL A 58 10.94 -4.85 -8.16
CA VAL A 58 9.65 -5.35 -8.66
C VAL A 58 8.81 -5.77 -7.46
N PHE A 59 7.65 -5.14 -7.28
CA PHE A 59 6.77 -5.39 -6.14
C PHE A 59 5.65 -6.37 -6.50
N TYR A 60 5.44 -7.38 -5.69
CA TYR A 60 4.35 -8.33 -5.82
C TYR A 60 3.49 -8.26 -4.58
N LEU A 61 2.18 -8.20 -4.78
CA LEU A 61 1.21 -8.24 -3.72
C LEU A 61 0.28 -9.44 -3.92
N ASP A 62 0.10 -10.21 -2.86
CA ASP A 62 -1.09 -11.03 -2.68
C ASP A 62 -1.87 -10.51 -1.48
N VAL A 63 -3.19 -10.57 -1.59
CA VAL A 63 -4.10 -10.27 -0.50
C VAL A 63 -4.96 -11.51 -0.28
N ALA A 64 -4.85 -12.10 0.91
CA ALA A 64 -5.65 -13.24 1.34
C ALA A 64 -6.74 -12.77 2.31
N GLY A 65 -8.00 -13.09 2.01
CA GLY A 65 -9.13 -12.51 2.71
C GLY A 65 -9.37 -11.07 2.26
N HIS A 66 -9.83 -10.22 3.18
CA HIS A 66 -10.19 -8.83 2.90
C HIS A 66 -11.18 -8.69 1.74
N ASP A 67 -12.15 -9.61 1.68
CA ASP A 67 -13.16 -9.63 0.62
C ASP A 67 -14.19 -8.51 0.80
N GLY A 68 -14.55 -7.84 -0.29
CA GLY A 68 -15.56 -6.79 -0.29
C GLY A 68 -16.10 -6.46 -1.67
N ASP A 69 -16.94 -5.43 -1.74
CA ASP A 69 -17.68 -5.09 -2.96
C ASP A 69 -16.81 -4.34 -4.00
N ALA A 70 -15.74 -3.67 -3.56
CA ALA A 70 -14.92 -2.80 -4.39
C ALA A 70 -13.81 -3.60 -5.08
N GLY A 71 -14.07 -4.05 -6.31
CA GLY A 71 -13.10 -4.86 -7.05
C GLY A 71 -12.78 -6.21 -6.40
N GLY A 72 -13.63 -6.67 -5.48
CA GLY A 72 -13.43 -7.88 -4.69
C GLY A 72 -12.78 -7.65 -3.33
N PHE A 73 -12.40 -6.42 -2.99
CA PHE A 73 -11.72 -6.09 -1.72
C PHE A 73 -12.59 -5.25 -0.79
N ASP A 74 -12.32 -5.36 0.52
CA ASP A 74 -12.81 -4.45 1.54
C ASP A 74 -12.24 -3.02 1.32
N PRO A 75 -12.81 -1.99 1.97
CA PRO A 75 -12.38 -0.61 1.75
C PRO A 75 -10.89 -0.36 1.98
N ASP A 76 -10.30 -1.02 2.98
CA ASP A 76 -8.92 -0.79 3.40
C ASP A 76 -7.93 -1.31 2.33
N PHE A 77 -8.12 -2.54 1.87
CA PHE A 77 -7.23 -3.14 0.87
C PHE A 77 -7.56 -2.74 -0.57
N TYR A 78 -8.73 -2.15 -0.80
CA TYR A 78 -8.97 -1.35 -1.99
C TYR A 78 -8.17 -0.03 -1.96
N GLU A 79 -8.21 0.73 -0.85
CA GLU A 79 -7.45 1.98 -0.67
C GLU A 79 -5.93 1.72 -0.75
N PHE A 80 -5.46 0.62 -0.16
CA PHE A 80 -4.06 0.21 -0.23
C PHE A 80 -3.56 0.14 -1.68
N GLN A 81 -4.32 -0.51 -2.56
CA GLN A 81 -3.93 -0.74 -3.95
C GLN A 81 -4.13 0.50 -4.84
N GLN A 82 -5.20 1.27 -4.62
CA GLN A 82 -5.59 2.37 -5.53
C GLN A 82 -5.07 3.74 -5.12
N GLU A 83 -4.79 3.97 -3.84
CA GLU A 83 -4.37 5.28 -3.34
C GLU A 83 -2.98 5.21 -2.72
N PHE A 84 -2.80 4.39 -1.69
CA PHE A 84 -1.55 4.31 -0.94
C PHE A 84 -0.40 3.83 -1.83
N PHE A 85 -0.58 2.75 -2.57
CA PHE A 85 0.43 2.21 -3.46
C PHE A 85 0.93 3.28 -4.45
N PHE A 86 0.04 3.93 -5.18
CA PHE A 86 0.44 4.91 -6.20
C PHE A 86 1.06 6.18 -5.59
N SER A 87 0.59 6.61 -4.43
CA SER A 87 1.06 7.85 -3.80
C SER A 87 2.36 7.65 -3.01
N VAL A 88 2.59 6.46 -2.46
CA VAL A 88 3.66 6.19 -1.50
C VAL A 88 4.67 5.17 -2.02
N LEU A 89 4.23 4.03 -2.56
CA LEU A 89 5.12 2.93 -2.94
C LEU A 89 5.65 3.04 -4.38
N ALA A 90 4.77 3.37 -5.33
CA ALA A 90 5.05 3.40 -6.76
C ALA A 90 6.30 4.22 -7.15
N PRO A 91 6.57 5.40 -6.55
CA PRO A 91 7.78 6.17 -6.85
C PRO A 91 9.09 5.41 -6.60
N PHE A 92 9.09 4.41 -5.71
CA PHE A 92 10.27 3.66 -5.28
C PHE A 92 10.33 2.26 -5.88
N ILE A 93 9.60 1.97 -6.95
CA ILE A 93 9.67 0.67 -7.63
C ILE A 93 9.74 0.87 -9.13
N SER A 94 10.26 -0.14 -9.83
CA SER A 94 10.34 -0.15 -11.30
C SER A 94 9.10 -0.79 -11.93
N ALA A 95 8.52 -1.78 -11.26
CA ALA A 95 7.31 -2.47 -11.71
C ALA A 95 6.56 -3.06 -10.51
N ALA A 96 5.28 -3.41 -10.72
CA ALA A 96 4.50 -4.14 -9.75
C ALA A 96 3.56 -5.15 -10.41
N GLU A 97 3.13 -6.14 -9.65
CA GLU A 97 1.98 -6.98 -9.95
C GLU A 97 1.08 -7.04 -8.73
N MET A 98 -0.15 -6.56 -8.88
CA MET A 98 -1.13 -6.48 -7.79
C MET A 98 -2.46 -7.10 -8.19
N PRO A 99 -3.26 -7.63 -7.25
CA PRO A 99 -4.52 -8.31 -7.56
C PRO A 99 -5.51 -7.44 -8.33
N LEU A 100 -5.64 -6.15 -7.96
CA LEU A 100 -6.63 -5.26 -8.56
C LEU A 100 -6.22 -4.72 -9.93
N THR A 101 -4.93 -4.45 -10.15
CA THR A 101 -4.43 -3.77 -11.36
C THR A 101 -3.69 -4.68 -12.31
N GLY A 102 -3.33 -5.89 -11.90
CA GLY A 102 -2.39 -6.75 -12.60
C GLY A 102 -0.99 -6.13 -12.68
N GLY A 103 -0.27 -6.46 -13.76
CA GLY A 103 1.09 -5.96 -14.00
C GLY A 103 1.14 -4.48 -14.38
N LEU A 104 2.01 -3.73 -13.70
CA LEU A 104 2.28 -2.30 -13.88
C LEU A 104 3.77 -2.05 -14.07
N VAL A 105 4.11 -1.04 -14.85
CA VAL A 105 5.47 -0.51 -14.99
C VAL A 105 5.47 0.93 -14.55
N ASN A 106 6.43 1.32 -13.71
CA ASN A 106 6.58 2.72 -13.32
C ASN A 106 7.01 3.53 -14.56
N PRO A 107 6.23 4.55 -14.98
CA PRO A 107 6.60 5.37 -16.13
C PRO A 107 7.83 6.25 -15.88
N GLU A 108 8.12 6.54 -14.61
CA GLU A 108 9.27 7.33 -14.19
C GLU A 108 10.41 6.43 -13.71
N PRO A 109 11.67 6.91 -13.77
CA PRO A 109 12.77 6.22 -13.10
C PRO A 109 12.47 6.03 -11.61
N GLN A 110 12.67 4.81 -11.10
CA GLN A 110 12.49 4.57 -9.67
C GLN A 110 13.39 5.50 -8.85
N ARG A 111 12.87 5.94 -7.72
CA ARG A 111 13.62 6.66 -6.69
C ARG A 111 14.35 5.69 -5.77
N ASN A 112 15.48 6.13 -5.25
CA ASN A 112 16.34 5.38 -4.32
C ASN A 112 16.45 6.07 -2.95
N ASP A 113 15.90 7.28 -2.81
CA ASP A 113 15.81 8.02 -1.55
C ASP A 113 14.60 7.54 -0.72
N VAL A 114 14.57 6.24 -0.40
CA VAL A 114 13.49 5.61 0.37
C VAL A 114 13.47 6.20 1.80
N PRO A 115 12.31 6.64 2.32
CA PRO A 115 12.20 7.16 3.68
C PRO A 115 12.59 6.13 4.75
N ASP A 116 13.17 6.60 5.87
CA ASP A 116 13.58 5.71 6.98
C ASP A 116 12.41 5.01 7.67
N ALA A 117 11.23 5.63 7.67
CA ALA A 117 10.03 5.07 8.24
C ALA A 117 8.76 5.74 7.71
N LEU A 118 7.68 4.97 7.67
CA LEU A 118 6.33 5.50 7.45
C LEU A 118 5.82 6.21 8.71
N ARG A 119 5.09 7.30 8.52
CA ARG A 119 4.43 8.06 9.59
C ARG A 119 3.00 8.34 9.18
N PHE A 120 2.05 7.82 9.95
CA PHE A 120 0.63 8.12 9.79
C PHE A 120 0.32 9.44 10.50
N GLY A 121 -0.44 10.32 9.85
CA GLY A 121 -1.00 11.50 10.51
C GLY A 121 -2.18 11.11 11.41
N GLU A 122 -2.58 11.97 12.35
CA GLU A 122 -3.89 11.84 12.98
C GLU A 122 -4.95 11.91 11.89
N ASP A 123 -5.77 10.87 11.76
CA ASP A 123 -6.88 10.84 10.82
C ASP A 123 -7.96 11.80 11.31
N VAL A 124 -8.02 13.00 10.72
CA VAL A 124 -9.07 14.00 11.02
C VAL A 124 -10.32 13.76 10.17
N ARG A 125 -10.34 12.70 9.35
CA ARG A 125 -11.51 12.33 8.57
C ARG A 125 -12.54 11.71 9.51
N PRO A 126 -13.80 12.22 9.55
CA PRO A 126 -14.84 11.54 10.30
C PRO A 126 -15.04 10.16 9.68
N HIS A 127 -14.87 9.10 10.48
CA HIS A 127 -15.15 7.73 10.05
C HIS A 127 -16.55 7.66 9.43
N ALA A 128 -16.63 7.19 8.18
CA ALA A 128 -17.89 7.04 7.47
C ALA A 128 -18.80 6.09 8.28
N GLY A 129 -19.78 6.66 8.98
CA GLY A 129 -20.67 5.94 9.89
C GLY A 129 -20.96 6.64 11.22
N GLN A 130 -20.17 7.63 11.63
CA GLN A 130 -20.60 8.51 12.72
C GLN A 130 -21.56 9.57 12.17
N VAL A 131 -22.85 9.35 12.43
CA VAL A 131 -23.84 10.44 12.44
C VAL A 131 -23.29 11.55 13.33
N VAL A 132 -22.98 12.69 12.70
CA VAL A 132 -22.80 13.96 13.41
C VAL A 132 -24.07 14.13 14.24
N PRO A 133 -24.01 14.21 15.58
CA PRO A 133 -25.21 14.46 16.35
C PRO A 133 -25.72 15.82 15.90
N ASP A 134 -26.89 15.82 15.26
CA ASP A 134 -27.63 17.03 14.96
C ASP A 134 -27.90 17.69 16.31
N HIS A 135 -27.13 18.71 16.66
CA HIS A 135 -27.42 19.59 17.79
C HIS A 135 -28.60 20.50 17.42
N GLY A 136 -29.71 19.86 17.02
CA GLY A 136 -31.04 20.42 16.99
C GLY A 136 -31.64 20.41 18.38
N GLY A 137 -31.45 21.51 19.10
CA GLY A 137 -32.45 22.05 20.02
C GLY A 137 -32.18 21.88 21.52
N THR A 138 -32.24 23.01 22.23
CA THR A 138 -33.08 23.07 23.44
C THR A 138 -33.75 24.46 23.52
N PRO A 139 -35.07 24.52 23.75
CA PRO A 139 -35.81 25.76 24.00
C PRO A 139 -35.79 26.16 25.50
N THR A 140 -36.21 27.40 25.79
CA THR A 140 -36.63 27.96 27.11
C THR A 140 -35.49 28.36 28.07
N GLY A 141 -35.46 29.52 28.74
CA GLY A 141 -36.45 30.58 28.92
C GLY A 141 -35.90 31.79 29.71
N ASP A 142 -36.79 32.80 29.84
CA ASP A 142 -36.85 34.02 30.65
C ASP A 142 -35.64 34.57 31.45
N GLY A 143 -35.48 35.89 31.34
CA GLY A 143 -35.05 36.73 32.47
C GLY A 143 -34.35 38.04 32.11
N ALA A 144 -35.12 39.11 31.85
CA ALA A 144 -34.96 40.48 32.39
C ALA A 144 -35.89 41.47 31.67
#